data_AF-A0A2U9NKK0-F1
#
_entry.id   AF-A0A2U9NKK0-F1
#
_cell.length_a   1.000
_cell.length_b   1.000
_cell.length_c   1.000
_cell.angle_alpha   90.00
_cell.angle_beta   90.00
_cell.angle_gamma   90.00
#
_symmetry.space_group_name_H-M   'P 1'
#
loop_
_entity.id
_entity.type
_entity.pdbx_description
1 polymer ?
#
loop_
_entity_poly.entity_id
_entity_poly.type
_entity_poly.pdbx_seq_one_letter_code
_entity_poly.pdbx_strand_id
1 'polypeptide(L)'
;MRMAKTVFPGLGSPITHVDVTYDGKWILGTTDTYLVLICTIFKDKDGKEKTGFSGRMGSRIAAPRLLKLSPLDSILAGNDNKFHGGQFSWV
;
A
#
# COMPACT_ATOMS: atom_id res chain seq x y z
N MET A 1 14.25 -21.25 6.32
CA MET A 1 13.70 -20.04 5.64
C MET A 1 12.35 -19.68 6.24
N ARG A 2 12.11 -18.42 6.63
CA ARG A 2 10.79 -17.95 7.08
C ARG A 2 10.09 -17.33 5.87
N MET A 3 8.92 -17.85 5.50
CA MET A 3 8.11 -17.34 4.38
C MET A 3 7.14 -16.27 4.88
N ALA A 4 6.98 -15.18 4.14
CA ALA A 4 5.91 -14.22 4.39
C ALA A 4 4.57 -14.88 4.05
N LYS A 5 3.62 -14.84 4.99
CA LYS A 5 2.28 -15.45 4.83
C LYS A 5 1.15 -14.43 4.76
N THR A 6 1.46 -13.16 4.97
CA THR A 6 0.46 -12.09 4.88
C THR A 6 0.13 -11.87 3.42
N VAL A 7 -1.09 -12.23 3.04
CA VAL A 7 -1.64 -11.99 1.71
C VAL A 7 -2.72 -10.93 1.85
N PHE A 8 -2.54 -9.81 1.15
CA PHE A 8 -3.64 -8.86 0.98
C PHE A 8 -4.57 -9.42 -0.11
N PRO A 9 -5.90 -9.30 0.06
CA PRO A 9 -6.83 -9.75 -0.96
C PRO A 9 -6.51 -9.06 -2.30
N GLY A 10 -6.69 -9.77 -3.41
CA GLY A 10 -6.44 -9.23 -4.73
C GLY A 10 -7.34 -8.02 -4.99
N LEU A 11 -6.76 -6.84 -5.15
CA LEU A 11 -7.50 -5.58 -5.31
C LEU A 11 -7.98 -5.33 -6.76
N GLY A 12 -7.75 -6.29 -7.67
CA GLY A 12 -8.32 -6.32 -9.03
C GLY A 12 -7.31 -6.06 -10.13
N SER A 13 -6.42 -5.07 -9.99
CA SER A 13 -5.39 -4.72 -10.99
C SER A 13 -3.99 -5.16 -10.57
N PRO A 14 -3.11 -5.49 -11.55
CA PRO A 14 -1.72 -5.83 -11.27
C PRO A 14 -0.96 -4.64 -10.68
N ILE A 15 -0.08 -4.93 -9.73
CA ILE A 15 0.85 -3.94 -9.17
C ILE A 15 2.01 -3.77 -10.14
N THR A 16 2.21 -2.54 -10.62
CA THR A 16 3.27 -2.17 -11.58
C THR A 16 4.47 -1.54 -10.90
N HIS A 17 4.27 -0.89 -9.76
CA HIS A 17 5.34 -0.28 -8.97
C HIS A 17 5.06 -0.42 -7.47
N VAL A 18 6.11 -0.54 -6.66
CA VAL A 18 6.02 -0.58 -5.20
C VAL A 18 7.09 0.34 -4.63
N ASP A 19 6.69 1.19 -3.69
CA ASP A 19 7.60 2.00 -2.89
C ASP A 19 7.24 1.91 -1.40
N VAL A 20 8.21 2.17 -0.52
CA VAL A 20 8.09 1.98 0.94
C VAL A 20 8.72 3.16 1.65
N THR A 21 8.10 3.65 2.74
CA THR A 21 8.71 4.69 3.57
C THR A 21 9.94 4.18 4.34
N TYR A 22 10.83 5.08 4.74
CA TYR A 22 12.18 4.78 5.25
C TYR A 22 12.07 4.17 6.64
N ASP A 23 11.11 4.67 7.41
CA ASP A 23 10.69 4.10 8.68
C ASP A 23 9.88 2.80 8.52
N GLY A 24 9.61 2.37 7.29
CA GLY A 24 8.90 1.15 6.94
C GLY A 24 7.44 1.12 7.35
N LYS A 25 6.84 2.26 7.75
CA LYS A 25 5.46 2.33 8.25
C LYS A 25 4.42 2.26 7.15
N TRP A 26 4.78 2.65 5.93
CA TRP A 26 3.87 2.69 4.79
C TRP A 26 4.45 1.96 3.59
N ILE A 27 3.59 1.26 2.87
CA ILE A 27 3.87 0.67 1.56
C ILE A 27 2.88 1.29 0.58
N LEU A 28 3.38 1.77 -0.56
CA LEU A 28 2.60 2.26 -1.68
C LEU A 28 2.70 1.27 -2.83
N GLY A 29 1.56 0.72 -3.25
CA GLY A 29 1.43 -0.06 -4.48
C GLY A 29 0.78 0.79 -5.57
N THR A 30 1.44 0.91 -6.71
CA THR A 30 0.88 1.57 -7.90
C THR A 30 0.31 0.51 -8.83
N THR A 31 -0.89 0.75 -9.34
CA THR A 31 -1.52 -0.01 -10.43
C THR A 31 -1.94 0.97 -11.52
N ASP A 32 -2.35 0.48 -12.69
CA ASP A 32 -2.79 1.36 -13.78
C ASP A 32 -3.99 2.26 -13.41
N THR A 33 -4.87 1.84 -12.49
CA THR A 33 -6.16 2.51 -12.24
C THR A 33 -6.33 3.07 -10.83
N TYR A 34 -5.44 2.71 -9.90
CA TYR A 34 -5.48 3.18 -8.52
C TYR A 34 -4.13 2.97 -7.82
N LEU A 35 -3.93 3.72 -6.74
CA LEU A 35 -2.87 3.48 -5.77
C LEU A 35 -3.43 2.77 -4.54
N VAL A 36 -2.60 1.92 -3.93
CA VAL A 36 -2.90 1.20 -2.69
C VAL A 36 -1.91 1.64 -1.64
N LEU A 37 -2.39 2.25 -0.56
CA LEU A 37 -1.57 2.62 0.57
C LEU A 37 -1.84 1.67 1.74
N ILE A 38 -0.79 0.98 2.19
CA ILE A 38 -0.85 -0.01 3.27
C ILE A 38 -0.08 0.52 4.46
N CYS A 39 -0.74 0.58 5.63
CA CYS A 39 -0.06 0.83 6.90
C CYS A 39 0.47 -0.49 7.46
N THR A 40 1.76 -0.55 7.74
CA THR A 40 2.42 -1.73 8.30
C THR A 40 2.56 -1.66 9.82
N ILE A 41 2.16 -0.55 10.44
CA ILE A 41 2.22 -0.39 11.89
C ILE A 41 1.15 -1.27 12.52
N PHE A 42 1.56 -2.06 13.50
CA PHE A 42 0.63 -2.81 14.34
C PHE A 42 1.11 -2.77 15.79
N LYS A 43 0.15 -2.96 16.72
CA LYS A 43 0.46 -3.11 18.14
C LYS A 43 0.67 -4.60 18.45
N ASP A 44 1.83 -4.90 19.03
CA ASP A 44 2.12 -6.24 19.52
C ASP A 44 1.33 -6.55 20.81
N LYS A 45 1.41 -7.79 21.31
CA LYS A 45 0.77 -8.21 22.57
C LYS A 45 1.22 -7.37 23.77
N ASP A 46 2.46 -6.88 23.73
CA ASP A 46 3.05 -6.03 24.78
C ASP A 46 2.69 -4.54 24.62
N GLY A 47 1.77 -4.20 23.70
CA GLY A 47 1.35 -2.82 23.43
C GLY A 47 2.37 -1.96 22.67
N LYS A 48 3.57 -2.49 22.38
CA LYS A 48 4.60 -1.82 21.59
C LYS A 48 4.21 -1.76 20.11
N GLU A 49 4.45 -0.61 19.50
CA GLU A 49 4.30 -0.43 18.06
C GLU A 49 5.47 -1.07 17.32
N LYS A 50 5.15 -1.87 16.31
CA LYS A 50 6.11 -2.55 15.43
C LYS A 50 5.64 -2.40 13.99
N THR A 51 6.57 -2.50 13.06
CA THR A 51 6.26 -2.56 11.62
C THR A 51 6.12 -4.01 11.17
N GLY A 52 5.34 -4.25 10.11
CA GLY A 52 5.19 -5.56 9.48
C GLY A 52 6.49 -6.17 8.95
N PHE A 53 7.56 -5.37 8.83
CA PHE A 53 8.91 -5.85 8.50
C PHE A 53 9.64 -6.44 9.72
N SER A 54 9.33 -5.95 10.92
CA SER A 54 9.94 -6.40 12.18
C SER A 54 9.15 -7.49 12.90
N GLY A 55 7.89 -7.74 12.50
CA GLY A 55 7.03 -8.71 13.17
C GLY A 55 5.81 -9.15 12.36
N ARG A 56 5.12 -10.19 12.84
CA ARG A 56 3.92 -10.73 12.18
C ARG A 56 2.68 -9.95 12.59
N MET A 57 2.10 -9.23 11.63
CA MET A 57 0.90 -8.43 11.90
C MET A 57 -0.38 -9.29 12.04
N GLY A 58 -0.48 -10.42 11.33
CA GLY A 58 -1.67 -11.28 11.36
C GLY A 58 -2.95 -10.51 11.03
N SER A 59 -3.99 -10.69 11.83
CA SER A 59 -5.27 -9.98 11.71
C SER A 59 -5.26 -8.54 12.23
N ARG A 60 -4.12 -8.04 12.73
CA ARG A 60 -3.98 -6.68 13.29
C ARG A 60 -3.58 -5.63 12.25
N ILE A 61 -3.59 -6.01 10.97
CA ILE A 61 -3.33 -5.12 9.85
C ILE A 61 -4.44 -4.10 9.73
N ALA A 62 -4.06 -2.83 9.60
CA ALA A 62 -4.99 -1.79 9.22
C ALA A 62 -5.50 -2.02 7.79
N ALA A 63 -6.78 -1.74 7.55
CA ALA A 63 -7.37 -1.86 6.22
C ALA A 63 -6.57 -1.02 5.21
N PRO A 64 -6.15 -1.60 4.07
CA PRO A 64 -5.51 -0.86 2.99
C PRO A 64 -6.42 0.28 2.52
N ARG A 65 -5.80 1.42 2.18
CA ARG A 65 -6.51 2.56 1.60
C ARG A 65 -6.33 2.52 0.10
N LEU A 66 -7.44 2.54 -0.63
CA LEU A 66 -7.45 2.58 -2.08
C LEU A 66 -7.69 4.03 -2.53
N LEU A 67 -6.73 4.57 -3.25
CA LEU A 67 -6.75 5.92 -3.81
C LEU A 67 -6.99 5.79 -5.32
N LYS A 68 -8.16 6.21 -5.76
CA LYS A 68 -8.55 6.21 -7.18
C LYS A 68 -9.07 7.59 -7.55
N LEU A 69 -8.97 7.94 -8.83
CA LEU A 69 -9.61 9.15 -9.33
C LEU A 69 -11.12 9.10 -9.11
N SER A 70 -11.72 10.26 -8.86
CA SER A 70 -13.17 10.37 -8.96
C SER A 70 -13.59 10.14 -10.42
N PRO A 71 -14.85 9.75 -10.68
CA PRO A 71 -15.33 9.58 -12.05
C PRO A 71 -15.14 10.84 -12.90
N LEU A 72 -15.35 12.02 -12.32
CA LEU A 72 -15.15 13.30 -13.00
C LEU A 72 -13.67 13.53 -13.34
N ASP A 73 -12.77 13.34 -12.38
CA ASP A 73 -11.32 13.55 -12.59
C ASP A 73 -10.75 12.56 -13.60
N SER A 74 -11.25 11.32 -13.60
CA SER A 74 -10.86 10.30 -14.58
C SER A 74 -11.20 10.74 -16.00
N ILE A 75 -12.39 11.33 -16.20
CA ILE A 75 -12.79 11.88 -17.51
C ILE A 75 -11.92 13.08 -17.89
N LEU A 76 -11.66 13.99 -16.96
CA LEU A 76 -10.85 15.19 -17.19
C LEU A 76 -9.39 14.86 -17.51
N ALA A 77 -8.84 13.79 -16.92
CA ALA A 77 -7.48 13.33 -17.17
C ALA A 77 -7.29 12.69 -18.57
N GLY A 78 -8.37 12.42 -19.31
CA GLY A 78 -8.32 11.91 -20.68
C GLY A 78 -7.96 10.43 -20.81
N ASN A 79 -7.67 9.99 -22.05
CA ASN A 79 -7.52 8.57 -22.40
C ASN A 79 -6.27 7.88 -21.85
N ASP A 80 -5.25 8.63 -21.39
CA ASP A 80 -3.99 8.07 -20.88
C ASP A 80 -3.74 8.48 -19.42
N ASN A 81 -4.76 8.26 -18.58
CA ASN A 81 -4.77 8.64 -17.18
C ASN A 81 -4.24 7.54 -16.24
N LYS A 82 -3.35 6.68 -16.75
CA LYS A 82 -2.77 5.58 -15.98
C LYS A 82 -1.82 6.10 -14.91
N PHE A 83 -1.94 5.58 -13.69
CA PHE A 83 -0.95 5.87 -12.65
C PHE A 83 0.37 5.14 -12.93
N HIS A 84 1.50 5.83 -12.71
CA HIS A 84 2.83 5.26 -12.89
C HIS A 84 3.82 5.83 -11.86
N GLY A 85 4.77 5.00 -11.42
CA GLY A 85 5.92 5.45 -10.61
C GLY A 85 5.55 6.17 -9.31
N GLY A 86 4.46 5.76 -8.64
CA GLY A 86 4.09 6.34 -7.36
C GLY A 86 5.17 6.09 -6.32
N GLN A 87 5.71 7.16 -5.75
CA GLN A 87 6.82 7.13 -4.79
C GLN A 87 6.60 8.13 -3.66
N PHE A 88 7.20 7.86 -2.51
CA PHE A 88 7.29 8.82 -1.42
C PHE A 88 8.37 9.85 -1.72
N SER A 89 8.08 11.12 -1.44
CA SER A 89 9.12 12.15 -1.42
C SER A 89 9.88 12.04 -0.10
N TRP A 90 11.18 11.82 -0.22
CA TRP A 90 12.11 11.92 0.90
C TRP A 90 12.51 13.37 1.03
N VAL A 91 12.06 14.03 2.09
CA VAL A 91 12.56 15.34 2.52
C VAL A 91 13.38 15.14 3.78
#